data_AF-A0A9D1FUT0-F1
#
_entry.id   AF-A0A9D1FUT0-F1
#
_cell.length_a   1.000
_cell.length_b   1.000
_cell.length_c   1.000
_cell.angle_alpha   90.00
_cell.angle_beta   90.00
_cell.angle_gamma   90.00
#
_symmetry.space_group_name_H-M   'P 1'
#
loop_
_entity.id
_entity.type
_entity.pdbx_description
1 polymer ?
#
loop_
_entity_poly.entity_id
_entity_poly.type
_entity_poly.pdbx_seq_one_letter_code
_entity_poly.pdbx_strand_id
1 'polypeptide(L)'
;MIVPNGSTLLFWLDDASCKFNYNGYFNYDRCGWVTIDVNGPKNPNKFGIDIYVFYIMEDAVKPLAYEYLVEYLQNGDCTPDSNGYSCSSIYVLK
;
A
#
# COMPACT_ATOMS: atom_id res chain seq x y z
N MET A 1 3.83 24.92 8.25
CA MET A 1 3.20 24.41 9.50
C MET A 1 1.92 23.71 9.07
N ILE A 2 1.89 22.38 9.11
CA ILE A 2 0.75 21.55 8.70
C ILE A 2 0.11 20.97 9.98
N VAL A 3 -1.22 20.98 10.02
CA VAL A 3 -2.12 20.89 11.18
C VAL A 3 -2.10 19.52 11.90
N PRO A 4 -2.45 19.44 13.20
CA PRO A 4 -2.35 18.24 14.03
C PRO A 4 -3.30 17.07 13.66
N ASN A 5 -4.15 17.22 12.65
CA ASN A 5 -5.22 16.28 12.28
C ASN A 5 -5.36 16.18 10.75
N GLY A 6 -4.27 15.94 10.02
CA GLY A 6 -4.26 15.90 8.56
C GLY A 6 -3.96 14.51 8.03
N SER A 7 -4.25 14.25 6.76
CA SER A 7 -3.70 13.11 6.04
C SER A 7 -2.37 13.48 5.37
N THR A 8 -1.50 12.50 5.18
CA THR A 8 -0.28 12.62 4.39
C THR A 8 -0.40 11.74 3.16
N LEU A 9 -0.02 12.26 2.00
CA LEU A 9 0.11 11.50 0.77
C LEU A 9 1.56 11.56 0.32
N LEU A 10 2.15 10.39 0.10
CA LEU A 10 3.44 10.22 -0.56
C LEU A 10 3.20 9.53 -1.89
N PHE A 11 3.77 10.06 -2.97
CA PHE A 11 3.75 9.41 -4.27
C PHE A 11 5.18 9.25 -4.78
N TRP A 12 5.45 8.14 -5.44
CA TRP A 12 6.73 7.87 -6.08
C TRP A 12 6.50 7.16 -7.41
N LEU A 13 7.30 7.52 -8.41
CA LEU A 13 7.31 6.87 -9.73
C LEU A 13 8.62 6.11 -9.86
N ASP A 14 8.53 4.80 -10.15
CA ASP A 14 9.70 3.92 -10.25
C ASP A 14 10.45 4.16 -11.57
N ASP A 15 9.77 3.89 -12.69
CA ASP A 15 10.36 3.90 -14.03
C ASP A 15 9.28 4.16 -15.09
N ALA A 16 9.65 4.87 -16.17
CA ALA A 16 8.74 5.24 -17.24
C ALA A 16 8.25 4.06 -18.08
N SER A 17 8.96 2.93 -18.08
CA SER A 17 8.55 1.69 -18.76
C SER A 17 7.60 0.83 -17.92
N CYS A 18 7.33 1.23 -16.67
CA CYS A 18 6.50 0.48 -15.73
C CYS A 18 6.98 -0.95 -15.44
N LYS A 19 8.27 -1.27 -15.67
CA LYS A 19 8.84 -2.62 -15.49
C LYS A 19 9.49 -2.85 -14.13
N PHE A 20 9.14 -2.03 -13.13
CA PHE A 20 9.69 -2.26 -11.80
C PHE A 20 9.05 -3.50 -11.18
N ASN A 21 9.89 -4.47 -10.84
CA ASN A 21 9.51 -5.67 -10.12
C ASN A 21 10.51 -5.88 -8.97
N TYR A 22 10.01 -5.84 -7.72
CA TYR A 22 10.82 -6.04 -6.52
C TYR A 22 11.16 -7.52 -6.34
N ASN A 23 12.22 -7.99 -7.00
CA ASN A 23 12.76 -9.36 -6.89
C ASN A 23 11.72 -10.49 -7.14
N GLY A 24 10.65 -10.23 -7.88
CA GLY A 24 9.60 -11.22 -8.15
C GLY A 24 8.62 -11.44 -7.00
N TYR A 25 8.74 -10.73 -5.87
CA TYR A 25 7.89 -10.97 -4.68
C TYR A 25 6.40 -10.83 -4.96
N PHE A 26 6.03 -9.99 -5.93
CA PHE A 26 4.65 -9.70 -6.24
C PHE A 26 4.26 -10.07 -7.69
N ASN A 27 5.07 -10.79 -8.47
CA ASN A 27 4.86 -11.13 -9.91
C ASN A 27 4.11 -10.09 -10.79
N TYR A 28 4.23 -8.79 -10.52
CA TYR A 28 3.66 -7.77 -11.39
C TYR A 28 4.59 -6.56 -11.52
N ASP A 29 4.48 -5.95 -12.68
CA ASP A 29 5.19 -4.76 -13.14
C ASP A 29 4.46 -3.51 -12.65
N ARG A 30 5.13 -2.62 -11.90
CA ARG A 30 4.54 -1.35 -11.45
C ARG A 30 5.27 -0.13 -12.05
N CYS A 31 4.53 0.95 -12.23
CA CYS A 31 5.03 2.28 -12.61
C CYS A 31 5.42 3.13 -11.39
N GLY A 32 4.89 2.81 -10.22
CA GLY A 32 5.04 3.62 -9.02
C GLY A 32 4.15 3.15 -7.88
N TRP A 33 4.12 3.93 -6.81
CA TRP A 33 3.22 3.71 -5.70
C TRP A 33 2.76 5.00 -5.06
N VAL A 34 1.62 4.90 -4.37
CA VAL A 34 1.06 5.94 -3.51
C VAL A 34 0.89 5.35 -2.12
N THR A 35 1.37 6.07 -1.12
CA THR A 35 1.13 5.77 0.29
C THR A 35 0.26 6.87 0.87
N ILE A 36 -0.87 6.49 1.46
CA ILE A 36 -1.81 7.38 2.12
C ILE A 36 -1.78 7.07 3.61
N ASP A 37 -1.45 8.06 4.42
CA ASP A 37 -1.55 8.01 5.88
C ASP A 37 -2.72 8.90 6.30
N VAL A 38 -3.79 8.31 6.84
CA VAL A 38 -4.99 9.04 7.25
C VAL A 38 -4.87 9.65 8.65
N ASN A 39 -3.86 9.24 9.43
CA ASN A 39 -3.58 9.76 10.76
C ASN A 39 -2.50 10.87 10.74
N GLY A 40 -1.84 11.07 9.59
CA GLY A 40 -0.89 12.15 9.36
C GLY A 40 0.40 11.96 10.15
N PRO A 41 1.14 13.02 10.53
CA PRO A 41 2.39 12.87 11.29
C PRO A 41 2.19 12.43 12.76
N LYS A 42 0.96 12.08 13.16
CA LYS A 42 0.62 11.71 14.53
C LYS A 42 1.02 10.27 14.81
N ASN A 43 2.03 10.05 15.65
CA ASN A 43 2.41 8.70 16.04
C ASN A 43 1.44 8.07 17.07
N PRO A 44 1.33 6.73 17.09
CA PRO A 44 1.96 5.77 16.17
C PRO A 44 1.16 5.63 14.87
N ASN A 45 1.85 5.57 13.72
CA ASN A 45 1.23 5.19 12.45
C ASN A 45 1.53 3.73 12.12
N LYS A 46 0.48 2.98 11.77
CA LYS A 46 0.60 1.56 11.43
C LYS A 46 0.04 1.29 10.03
N PHE A 47 0.78 0.53 9.23
CA PHE A 47 0.28 0.00 7.96
C PHE A 47 -0.94 -0.89 8.21
N GLY A 48 -1.92 -0.79 7.31
CA GLY A 48 -3.18 -1.51 7.39
C GLY A 48 -4.20 -0.98 8.39
N ILE A 49 -3.82 0.01 9.23
CA ILE A 49 -4.71 0.69 10.17
C ILE A 49 -4.83 2.17 9.82
N ASP A 50 -3.68 2.85 9.74
CA ASP A 50 -3.59 4.28 9.43
C ASP A 50 -2.95 4.53 8.06
N ILE A 51 -2.03 3.65 7.65
CA ILE A 51 -1.27 3.77 6.40
C ILE A 51 -1.72 2.71 5.40
N TYR A 52 -2.03 3.14 4.18
CA TYR A 52 -2.42 2.29 3.06
C TYR A 52 -1.54 2.55 1.84
N VAL A 53 -1.24 1.48 1.09
CA VAL A 53 -0.34 1.50 -0.06
C VAL A 53 -1.07 1.03 -1.31
N PHE A 54 -0.90 1.77 -2.39
CA PHE A 54 -1.44 1.49 -3.72
C PHE A 54 -0.31 1.47 -4.72
N TYR A 55 -0.40 0.56 -5.68
CA TYR A 55 0.47 0.54 -6.83
C TYR A 55 -0.19 1.20 -8.02
N ILE A 56 0.61 2.00 -8.71
CA ILE A 56 0.29 2.57 -10.01
C ILE A 56 0.84 1.58 -11.03
N MET A 57 -0.06 0.98 -11.79
CA MET A 57 0.21 0.09 -12.91
C MET A 57 0.02 0.87 -14.22
N GLU A 58 0.37 0.26 -15.35
CA GLU A 58 0.24 0.91 -16.67
C GLU A 58 -1.21 1.32 -16.98
N ASP A 59 -2.17 0.50 -16.56
CA ASP A 59 -3.61 0.64 -16.88
C ASP A 59 -4.52 0.80 -15.65
N ALA A 60 -3.98 0.73 -14.43
CA ALA A 60 -4.78 0.71 -13.21
C ALA A 60 -4.04 1.24 -11.98
N VAL A 61 -4.80 1.68 -10.97
CA VAL A 61 -4.30 1.83 -9.59
C VAL A 61 -4.91 0.71 -8.76
N LYS A 62 -4.06 -0.13 -8.16
CA LYS A 62 -4.50 -1.30 -7.38
C LYS A 62 -3.95 -1.21 -5.95
N PRO A 63 -4.69 -1.64 -4.93
CA PRO A 63 -4.12 -1.80 -3.60
C PRO A 63 -2.93 -2.77 -3.62
N LEU A 64 -1.96 -2.56 -2.74
CA LEU A 64 -0.85 -3.47 -2.55
C LEU A 64 -1.37 -4.90 -2.29
N ALA A 65 -0.79 -5.87 -3.00
CA ALA A 65 -1.11 -7.29 -2.91
C ALA A 65 -2.54 -7.70 -3.34
N TYR A 66 -3.25 -6.84 -4.10
CA TYR A 66 -4.60 -7.14 -4.61
C TYR A 66 -4.72 -8.50 -5.32
N GLU A 67 -3.75 -8.86 -6.17
CA GLU A 67 -3.80 -10.11 -6.95
C GLU A 67 -3.50 -11.37 -6.12
N TYR A 68 -3.01 -11.19 -4.89
CA TYR A 68 -2.68 -12.26 -3.95
C TYR A 68 -3.60 -12.26 -2.74
N LEU A 69 -4.77 -11.61 -2.85
CA LEU A 69 -5.71 -11.43 -1.75
C LEU A 69 -5.95 -12.74 -1.00
N VAL A 70 -6.18 -13.83 -1.73
CA VAL A 70 -6.51 -15.14 -1.16
C VAL A 70 -5.36 -15.71 -0.33
N GLU A 71 -4.11 -15.54 -0.76
CA GLU A 71 -2.94 -16.06 -0.06
C GLU A 71 -2.56 -15.21 1.15
N TYR A 72 -2.60 -13.87 1.02
CA TYR A 72 -2.31 -12.97 2.15
C TYR A 72 -3.41 -12.96 3.21
N LEU A 73 -4.68 -13.14 2.80
CA LEU A 73 -5.80 -13.34 3.73
C LEU A 73 -5.65 -14.63 4.55
N GLN A 74 -5.05 -15.67 3.97
CA GLN A 74 -4.83 -16.94 4.66
C GLN A 74 -3.61 -16.90 5.60
N ASN A 75 -2.62 -16.06 5.31
CA ASN A 75 -1.33 -16.03 6.02
C ASN A 75 -1.19 -14.96 7.11
N GLY A 76 -2.24 -14.16 7.39
CA GLY A 76 -2.30 -13.34 8.60
C GLY A 76 -1.54 -12.00 8.54
N ASP A 77 -1.30 -11.43 7.36
CA ASP A 77 -0.64 -10.11 7.22
C ASP A 77 -1.52 -8.92 7.67
N CYS A 78 -2.76 -9.18 8.08
CA CYS A 78 -3.66 -8.21 8.72
C CYS A 78 -4.03 -8.60 10.14
N THR A 79 -3.05 -9.14 10.86
CA THR A 79 -3.14 -9.43 12.29
C THR A 79 -2.36 -8.37 13.10
N PRO A 80 -2.65 -8.19 14.40
CA PRO A 80 -1.96 -7.21 15.23
C PRO A 80 -0.42 -7.33 15.27
N ASP A 81 0.11 -8.53 15.00
CA ASP A 81 1.54 -8.85 15.08
C ASP A 81 2.26 -8.79 13.71
N SER A 82 1.53 -8.50 12.63
CA SER A 82 2.05 -8.42 11.27
C SER A 82 2.45 -6.99 10.87
N ASN A 83 3.05 -6.83 9.69
CA ASN A 83 3.46 -5.51 9.21
C ASN A 83 2.32 -4.72 8.55
N GLY A 84 1.21 -5.34 8.14
CA GLY A 84 0.00 -4.67 7.67
C GLY A 84 0.05 -4.14 6.23
N TYR A 85 1.09 -4.42 5.44
CA TYR A 85 1.27 -3.84 4.11
C TYR A 85 0.14 -4.23 3.14
N SER A 86 -0.24 -5.51 3.11
CA SER A 86 -1.27 -6.00 2.18
C SER A 86 -2.69 -5.62 2.56
N CYS A 87 -2.92 -5.08 3.76
CA CYS A 87 -4.27 -4.79 4.28
C CYS A 87 -5.02 -3.71 3.50
N SER A 88 -4.30 -2.91 2.70
CA SER A 88 -4.88 -1.98 1.73
C SER A 88 -5.83 -2.71 0.78
N SER A 89 -5.52 -3.95 0.41
CA SER A 89 -6.35 -4.76 -0.48
C SER A 89 -7.66 -5.25 0.17
N ILE A 90 -7.74 -5.24 1.50
CA ILE A 90 -8.93 -5.66 2.26
C ILE A 90 -9.79 -4.46 2.64
N TYR A 91 -9.17 -3.43 3.23
CA TYR A 91 -9.91 -2.35 3.89
C TYR A 91 -10.29 -1.20 2.97
N VAL A 92 -9.57 -0.97 1.87
CA VAL A 92 -9.88 0.12 0.94
C VAL A 92 -10.94 -0.27 -0.10
N LEU A 93 -11.08 -1.57 -0.39
CA LEU A 93 -12.07 -2.08 -1.35
C LEU A 93 -13.44 -2.39 -0.74
N LYS A 94 -13.65 -2.07 0.54
CA LYS A 94 -14.96 -2.16 1.21
C LYS A 94 -15.83 -0.95 0.91
#